data_AF-A0AAD9QV44-F1
#
_entry.id   AF-A0AAD9QV44-F1
#
_cell.length_a   1.000
_cell.length_b   1.000
_cell.length_c   1.000
_cell.angle_alpha   90.00
_cell.angle_beta   90.00
_cell.angle_gamma   90.00
#
_symmetry.space_group_name_H-M   'P 1'
#
loop_
_entity.id
_entity.type
_entity.pdbx_description
1 polymer ?
#
loop_
_entity_poly.entity_id
_entity_poly.type
_entity_poly.pdbx_seq_one_letter_code
_entity_poly.pdbx_strand_id
1 'polypeptide(L)'
;MNSALVRSGNNCSRNSSENDTSRYIYSPIYYYYYYDPLHDCNDYYYFRYGFYEGCNWTISAPYGNIIKLRFIEFQLEEHPSCSSDYIEVYDGYYGEFKLLGRYCGQRYPSFLKSSSNVLKILFSDKSRMSVFKFFFSSEKLDAGRKDCIQLKDCPSSCVCFPVSPKSQDMVVTVEEGKEVIYIPKTFPTNTTAMKLDMNFITTLSKNTFGKMENLQTLSLRSNRIFKIEKNAFNYSRKLRHL
;
A
#
# COMPACT_ATOMS: atom_id res chain seq x y z
N MET A 1 16.13 -2.13 7.88
CA MET A 1 14.91 -1.80 8.67
C MET A 1 13.69 -2.12 7.79
N ASN A 2 12.98 -3.24 8.06
CA ASN A 2 11.97 -3.84 7.17
C ASN A 2 10.53 -3.59 7.65
N SER A 3 10.15 -2.34 7.88
CA SER A 3 8.81 -2.01 8.39
C SER A 3 7.89 -1.48 7.30
N ALA A 4 6.64 -1.93 7.30
CA ALA A 4 5.58 -1.30 6.53
C ALA A 4 5.35 0.14 7.02
N LEU A 5 5.08 1.04 6.08
CA LEU A 5 4.82 2.46 6.32
C LEU A 5 3.34 2.75 6.12
N VAL A 6 2.79 3.65 6.93
CA VAL A 6 1.43 4.19 6.75
C VAL A 6 1.52 5.60 6.22
N ARG A 7 0.71 5.89 5.22
CA ARG A 7 0.40 7.25 4.78
C ARG A 7 -1.07 7.53 5.06
N SER A 8 -1.35 8.52 5.89
CA SER A 8 -2.71 9.01 6.13
C SER A 8 -3.08 10.08 5.11
N GLY A 9 -4.32 10.05 4.64
CA GLY A 9 -4.95 11.18 3.95
C GLY A 9 -5.24 12.35 4.92
N ASN A 10 -5.71 13.47 4.35
CA ASN A 10 -6.02 14.67 5.12
C ASN A 10 -7.00 14.37 6.27
N ASN A 11 -6.72 14.92 7.45
CA ASN A 11 -7.57 14.87 8.64
C ASN A 11 -7.71 13.51 9.35
N CYS A 12 -6.87 12.51 9.05
CA CYS A 12 -7.04 11.15 9.60
C CYS A 12 -6.11 10.77 10.75
N SER A 13 -5.26 11.71 11.18
CA SER A 13 -4.22 11.45 12.17
C SER A 13 -4.11 12.62 13.13
N ARG A 14 -3.72 12.32 14.39
CA ARG A 14 -3.37 13.30 15.43
C ARG A 14 -2.27 14.27 14.99
N ASN A 15 -1.40 13.82 14.07
CA ASN A 15 -0.42 14.59 13.30
C ASN A 15 -0.54 14.17 11.83
N SER A 16 -1.03 15.05 10.95
CA SER A 16 -1.19 14.79 9.52
C SER A 16 0.15 14.78 8.74
N SER A 17 1.29 14.88 9.42
CA SER A 17 2.60 15.19 8.82
C SER A 17 3.71 14.16 9.06
N GLU A 18 3.45 13.01 9.71
CA GLU A 18 4.52 12.05 10.02
C GLU A 18 4.19 10.62 9.57
N ASN A 19 5.17 9.94 8.96
CA ASN A 19 5.13 8.51 8.71
C ASN A 19 5.06 7.76 10.05
N ASP A 20 3.86 7.35 10.47
CA ASP A 20 3.70 6.66 11.75
C ASP A 20 4.31 5.25 11.71
N THR A 21 5.31 5.01 12.55
CA THR A 21 5.99 3.72 12.72
C THR A 21 5.38 2.87 13.84
N SER A 22 4.32 3.37 14.52
CA SER A 22 3.67 2.71 15.66
C SER A 22 3.07 1.35 15.33
N ARG A 23 2.85 1.05 14.03
CA ARG A 23 2.13 -0.15 13.53
C ARG A 23 0.64 -0.19 13.88
N TYR A 24 0.09 0.93 14.37
CA TYR A 24 -1.32 1.03 14.70
C TYR A 24 -2.01 2.08 13.84
N ILE A 25 -3.31 1.88 13.60
CA ILE A 25 -4.21 2.88 13.03
C ILE A 25 -5.38 3.01 14.00
N TYR A 26 -5.71 4.23 14.37
CA TYR A 26 -6.76 4.55 15.33
C TYR A 26 -7.90 5.30 14.63
N SER A 27 -9.11 5.17 15.16
CA SER A 27 -10.18 6.12 14.87
C SER A 27 -9.72 7.56 15.16
N PRO A 28 -10.04 8.53 14.29
CA PRO A 28 -9.79 9.95 14.58
C PRO A 28 -10.38 10.36 15.94
N ILE A 29 -9.64 11.16 16.72
CA ILE A 29 -10.03 11.55 18.08
C ILE A 29 -11.08 12.67 18.03
N TYR A 30 -12.09 12.57 18.89
CA TYR A 30 -12.87 13.70 19.40
C TYR A 30 -12.52 13.90 20.89
N TYR A 31 -12.35 15.14 21.38
CA TYR A 31 -12.73 15.69 22.73
C TYR A 31 -11.92 16.96 23.11
N TYR A 32 -12.60 18.01 23.60
CA TYR A 32 -12.09 18.98 24.60
C TYR A 32 -13.22 19.43 25.54
N TYR A 33 -12.88 19.68 26.81
CA TYR A 33 -13.76 20.18 27.89
C TYR A 33 -13.43 21.65 28.16
N TYR A 34 -14.44 22.51 28.33
CA TYR A 34 -14.25 23.87 28.89
C TYR A 34 -15.35 24.17 29.91
N TYR A 35 -14.96 24.86 30.99
CA TYR A 35 -15.87 25.44 31.98
C TYR A 35 -16.42 26.76 31.43
N ASP A 36 -17.74 26.85 31.27
CA ASP A 36 -18.44 28.13 31.10
C ASP A 36 -18.79 28.70 32.49
N PRO A 37 -18.20 29.82 32.93
CA PRO A 37 -18.47 30.39 34.25
C PRO A 37 -19.84 31.07 34.35
N LEU A 38 -20.60 31.18 33.26
CA LEU A 38 -21.80 32.02 33.18
C LEU A 38 -23.14 31.26 33.17
N HIS A 39 -23.13 29.93 33.25
CA HIS A 39 -24.36 29.13 33.31
C HIS A 39 -24.32 28.12 34.47
N ASP A 40 -25.47 27.98 35.11
CA ASP A 40 -25.73 27.19 36.32
C ASP A 40 -25.17 25.75 36.22
N CYS A 41 -24.66 25.23 37.33
CA CYS A 41 -23.73 24.10 37.42
C CYS A 41 -24.31 22.72 37.09
N ASN A 42 -24.86 22.48 35.89
CA ASN A 42 -25.16 21.11 35.45
C ASN A 42 -25.32 20.84 33.94
N ASP A 43 -25.12 21.81 33.04
CA ASP A 43 -25.30 21.55 31.60
C ASP A 43 -23.96 21.49 30.83
N TYR A 44 -23.62 20.30 30.34
CA TYR A 44 -22.52 20.08 29.42
C TYR A 44 -22.93 20.48 27.98
N TYR A 45 -22.28 21.49 27.39
CA TYR A 45 -22.47 21.83 25.97
C TYR A 45 -21.33 21.29 25.09
N TYR A 46 -21.71 20.63 23.98
CA TYR A 46 -20.82 19.94 23.05
C TYR A 46 -20.56 20.78 21.78
N PHE A 47 -19.32 21.15 21.48
CA PHE A 47 -18.94 21.69 20.16
C PHE A 47 -18.13 20.67 19.36
N ARG A 48 -18.62 20.31 18.15
CA ARG A 48 -18.02 19.32 17.25
C ARG A 48 -17.17 20.01 16.17
N TYR A 49 -15.88 19.71 16.10
CA TYR A 49 -15.03 20.11 14.98
C TYR A 49 -14.83 18.95 14.01
N GLY A 50 -15.32 19.12 12.77
CA GLY A 50 -14.90 18.37 11.59
C GLY A 50 -15.70 17.09 11.30
N PHE A 51 -16.39 17.09 10.17
CA PHE A 51 -16.83 15.85 9.52
C PHE A 51 -15.58 15.10 9.04
N TYR A 52 -15.41 13.84 9.44
CA TYR A 52 -14.42 12.95 8.82
C TYR A 52 -15.12 12.08 7.76
N GLU A 53 -15.78 12.73 6.80
CA GLU A 53 -16.12 12.02 5.57
C GLU A 53 -14.82 11.80 4.78
N GLY A 54 -14.45 10.54 4.59
CA GLY A 54 -13.40 10.18 3.63
C GLY A 54 -12.01 9.97 4.20
N CYS A 55 -11.90 9.57 5.46
CA CYS A 55 -10.59 9.23 5.99
C CYS A 55 -10.00 8.00 5.31
N ASN A 56 -8.72 8.07 4.95
CA ASN A 56 -8.06 6.95 4.30
C ASN A 56 -6.61 6.79 4.75
N TRP A 57 -6.18 5.54 4.78
CA TRP A 57 -4.80 5.17 5.06
C TRP A 57 -4.33 4.20 3.98
N THR A 58 -3.12 4.41 3.50
CA THR A 58 -2.43 3.46 2.63
C THR A 58 -1.25 2.88 3.40
N ILE A 59 -1.28 1.57 3.63
CA ILE A 59 -0.19 0.81 4.23
C ILE A 59 0.63 0.22 3.08
N SER A 60 1.93 0.47 3.07
CA SER A 60 2.86 -0.08 2.08
C SER A 60 4.00 -0.81 2.77
N ALA A 61 4.14 -2.09 2.46
CA ALA A 61 5.27 -2.91 2.87
C ALA A 61 6.35 -2.95 1.78
N PRO A 62 7.60 -3.32 2.12
CA PRO A 62 8.59 -3.62 1.10
C PRO A 62 8.09 -4.70 0.15
N TYR A 63 8.54 -4.63 -1.08
CA TYR A 63 8.31 -5.63 -2.11
C TYR A 63 8.68 -7.05 -1.63
N GLY A 64 7.91 -8.04 -2.08
CA GLY A 64 8.05 -9.43 -1.62
C GLY A 64 7.51 -9.67 -0.21
N ASN A 65 6.78 -8.71 0.37
CA ASN A 65 6.04 -8.90 1.61
C ASN A 65 4.54 -8.77 1.37
N ILE A 66 3.77 -9.31 2.30
CA ILE A 66 2.33 -9.11 2.42
C ILE A 66 2.01 -8.49 3.77
N ILE A 67 0.85 -7.84 3.84
CA ILE A 67 0.38 -7.11 5.00
C ILE A 67 -0.71 -7.93 5.68
N LYS A 68 -0.55 -8.15 6.98
CA LYS A 68 -1.61 -8.62 7.88
C LYS A 68 -2.18 -7.43 8.63
N LEU A 69 -3.50 -7.29 8.61
CA LEU A 69 -4.26 -6.28 9.34
C LEU A 69 -5.13 -6.98 10.38
N ARG A 70 -4.97 -6.65 11.65
CA ARG A 70 -5.74 -7.21 12.77
C ARG A 70 -6.68 -6.16 13.36
N PHE A 71 -7.93 -6.56 13.56
CA PHE A 71 -8.95 -5.76 14.23
C PHE A 71 -8.78 -5.94 15.75
N ILE A 72 -8.33 -4.90 16.44
CA ILE A 72 -8.07 -4.93 17.89
C ILE A 72 -9.29 -4.41 18.65
N GLU A 73 -9.79 -3.25 18.23
CA GLU A 73 -11.02 -2.64 18.72
C GLU A 73 -11.86 -2.25 17.49
N PHE A 74 -13.17 -2.46 17.54
CA PHE A 74 -14.06 -2.13 16.44
C PHE A 74 -15.50 -1.96 16.93
N GLN A 75 -15.99 -0.73 16.87
CA GLN A 75 -17.35 -0.35 17.23
C GLN A 75 -17.80 0.80 16.33
N LEU A 76 -18.59 0.46 15.31
CA LEU A 76 -19.23 1.38 14.37
C LEU A 76 -20.75 1.22 14.45
N GLU A 77 -21.51 2.21 13.98
CA GLU A 77 -22.98 2.09 13.86
C GLU A 77 -23.37 0.82 13.07
N GLU A 78 -24.32 0.07 13.61
CA GLU A 78 -24.85 -1.11 12.93
C GLU A 78 -25.89 -0.70 11.89
N HIS A 79 -25.72 -1.14 10.64
CA HIS A 79 -26.67 -0.89 9.56
C HIS A 79 -26.68 -2.06 8.57
N PRO A 80 -27.83 -2.62 8.12
CA PRO A 80 -27.88 -3.83 7.29
C PRO A 80 -26.91 -3.87 6.08
N SER A 81 -26.66 -2.73 5.44
CA SER A 81 -25.73 -2.59 4.31
C SER A 81 -24.41 -1.88 4.62
N CYS A 82 -24.15 -1.50 5.89
CA CYS A 82 -23.03 -0.63 6.28
C CYS A 82 -22.96 0.65 5.44
N SER A 83 -24.09 1.34 5.26
CA SER A 83 -24.16 2.59 4.49
C SER A 83 -24.11 3.87 5.33
N SER A 84 -24.27 3.73 6.66
CA SER A 84 -24.08 4.83 7.62
C SER A 84 -22.58 4.98 7.91
N ASP A 85 -22.09 4.28 8.93
CA ASP A 85 -20.68 4.20 9.28
C ASP A 85 -20.09 2.92 8.70
N TYR A 86 -18.89 3.03 8.13
CA TYR A 86 -18.22 1.85 7.61
C TYR A 86 -16.72 2.01 7.51
N ILE A 87 -16.06 0.86 7.52
CA ILE A 87 -14.68 0.70 7.09
C ILE A 87 -14.62 -0.22 5.90
N GLU A 88 -14.00 0.24 4.83
CA GLU A 88 -13.65 -0.56 3.68
C GLU A 88 -12.15 -0.84 3.67
N VAL A 89 -11.81 -2.09 3.38
CA VAL A 89 -10.42 -2.51 3.21
C VAL A 89 -10.25 -2.99 1.77
N TYR A 90 -9.25 -2.45 1.09
CA TYR A 90 -8.92 -2.75 -0.30
C TYR A 90 -7.52 -3.35 -0.40
N ASP A 91 -7.41 -4.40 -1.21
CA ASP A 91 -6.14 -5.02 -1.62
C ASP A 91 -5.58 -4.29 -2.83
N GLY A 92 -4.39 -3.69 -2.69
CA GLY A 92 -3.81 -2.81 -3.69
C GLY A 92 -2.80 -3.54 -4.58
N TYR A 93 -3.03 -3.63 -5.89
CA TYR A 93 -2.09 -4.21 -6.85
C TYR A 93 -1.86 -3.26 -8.03
N TYR A 94 -0.62 -2.83 -8.26
CA TYR A 94 -0.27 -1.89 -9.34
C TYR A 94 -1.15 -0.63 -9.43
N GLY A 95 -1.60 -0.09 -8.30
CA GLY A 95 -2.48 1.08 -8.28
C GLY A 95 -3.96 0.77 -8.54
N GLU A 96 -4.29 -0.49 -8.86
CA GLU A 96 -5.66 -1.00 -8.80
C GLU A 96 -5.99 -1.46 -7.37
N PHE A 97 -7.22 -1.24 -6.92
CA PHE A 97 -7.65 -1.56 -5.56
C PHE A 97 -8.89 -2.44 -5.61
N LYS A 98 -8.77 -3.68 -5.14
CA LYS A 98 -9.89 -4.62 -5.04
C LYS A 98 -10.47 -4.60 -3.63
N LEU A 99 -11.79 -4.39 -3.50
CA LEU A 99 -12.46 -4.44 -2.20
C LEU A 99 -12.33 -5.85 -1.59
N LEU A 100 -11.75 -5.94 -0.40
CA LEU A 100 -11.74 -7.16 0.41
C LEU A 100 -13.03 -7.28 1.24
N GLY A 101 -13.54 -6.15 1.72
CA GLY A 101 -14.82 -6.11 2.40
C GLY A 101 -15.14 -4.74 2.98
N ARG A 102 -16.41 -4.57 3.34
CA ARG A 102 -16.98 -3.42 4.03
C ARG A 102 -17.54 -3.89 5.38
N TYR A 103 -17.20 -3.18 6.44
CA TYR A 103 -17.43 -3.61 7.82
C TYR A 103 -18.08 -2.50 8.66
N CYS A 104 -19.00 -2.87 9.53
CA CYS A 104 -19.67 -2.02 10.51
C CYS A 104 -20.35 -2.89 11.59
N GLY A 105 -20.80 -2.30 12.71
CA GLY A 105 -21.36 -3.06 13.83
C GLY A 105 -20.44 -4.20 14.27
N GLN A 106 -20.98 -5.41 14.36
CA GLN A 106 -20.21 -6.62 14.69
C GLN A 106 -19.74 -7.44 13.48
N ARG A 107 -19.93 -6.94 12.25
CA ARG A 107 -19.56 -7.66 11.01
C ARG A 107 -18.16 -7.27 10.57
N TYR A 108 -17.15 -7.84 11.22
CA TYR A 108 -15.75 -7.67 10.87
C TYR A 108 -14.95 -8.96 11.12
N PRO A 109 -13.90 -9.23 10.34
CA PRO A 109 -13.03 -10.38 10.57
C PRO A 109 -12.00 -10.08 11.67
N SER A 110 -11.50 -11.11 12.37
CA SER A 110 -10.42 -10.91 13.35
C SER A 110 -9.13 -10.41 12.70
N PHE A 111 -8.85 -10.84 11.47
CA PHE A 111 -7.73 -10.34 10.67
C PHE A 111 -8.03 -10.42 9.17
N LEU A 112 -7.32 -9.59 8.40
CA LEU A 112 -7.24 -9.62 6.95
C LEU A 112 -5.79 -9.78 6.52
N LYS A 113 -5.61 -10.38 5.35
CA LYS A 113 -4.30 -10.61 4.74
C LYS A 113 -4.36 -10.12 3.30
N SER A 114 -3.46 -9.21 2.93
CA SER A 114 -3.35 -8.75 1.54
C SER A 114 -2.79 -9.85 0.65
N SER A 115 -3.08 -9.77 -0.65
CA SER A 115 -2.37 -10.55 -1.65
C SER A 115 -1.07 -9.87 -2.08
N SER A 116 -0.96 -8.55 -1.94
CA SER A 116 0.21 -7.77 -2.35
C SER A 116 0.92 -7.09 -1.17
N ASN A 117 1.85 -6.20 -1.46
CA ASN A 117 2.53 -5.36 -0.48
C ASN A 117 1.78 -4.05 -0.13
N VAL A 118 0.54 -3.86 -0.57
CA VAL A 118 -0.24 -2.62 -0.34
C VAL A 118 -1.66 -2.91 0.13
N LEU A 119 -2.09 -2.25 1.21
CA LEU A 119 -3.48 -2.18 1.65
C LEU A 119 -3.95 -0.74 1.71
N LYS A 120 -5.18 -0.48 1.27
CA LYS A 120 -5.86 0.80 1.47
C LYS A 120 -7.06 0.60 2.38
N ILE A 121 -7.19 1.47 3.36
CA ILE A 121 -8.29 1.50 4.32
C ILE A 121 -9.04 2.81 4.08
N LEU A 122 -10.36 2.75 3.99
CA LEU A 122 -11.24 3.91 3.90
C LEU A 122 -12.24 3.83 5.04
N PHE A 123 -12.42 4.94 5.73
CA PHE A 123 -13.33 5.12 6.84
C PHE A 123 -14.30 6.26 6.55
N SER A 124 -15.57 5.98 6.80
CA SER A 124 -16.66 6.94 6.73
C SER A 124 -17.44 6.88 8.03
N ASP A 125 -17.65 8.05 8.64
CA ASP A 125 -18.35 8.20 9.93
C ASP A 125 -19.41 9.29 9.83
N LYS A 126 -20.66 8.89 9.93
CA LYS A 126 -21.82 9.78 10.03
C LYS A 126 -22.30 9.92 11.47
N SER A 127 -22.17 8.86 12.29
CA SER A 127 -22.62 8.88 13.69
C SER A 127 -21.70 9.70 14.62
N ARG A 128 -20.42 9.86 14.25
CA ARG A 128 -19.37 10.51 15.05
C ARG A 128 -19.05 9.79 16.38
N MET A 129 -19.44 8.52 16.49
CA MET A 129 -19.20 7.67 17.67
C MET A 129 -18.39 6.41 17.34
N SER A 130 -17.83 6.35 16.14
CA SER A 130 -17.08 5.20 15.67
C SER A 130 -15.71 5.10 16.37
N VAL A 131 -15.44 3.95 17.00
CA VAL A 131 -14.17 3.65 17.66
C VAL A 131 -13.55 2.43 17.01
N PHE A 132 -12.28 2.54 16.62
CA PHE A 132 -11.54 1.39 16.13
C PHE A 132 -10.04 1.51 16.36
N LYS A 133 -9.40 0.35 16.42
CA LYS A 133 -7.95 0.20 16.49
C LYS A 133 -7.54 -0.97 15.62
N PHE A 134 -6.65 -0.71 14.67
CA PHE A 134 -6.01 -1.74 13.86
C PHE A 134 -4.55 -1.86 14.23
N PHE A 135 -4.07 -3.11 14.22
CA PHE A 135 -2.65 -3.41 14.22
C PHE A 135 -2.27 -3.98 12.86
N PHE A 136 -1.19 -3.51 12.26
CA PHE A 136 -0.69 -4.07 11.00
C PHE A 136 0.75 -4.55 11.11
N SER A 137 1.08 -5.57 10.33
CA SER A 137 2.43 -6.12 10.25
C SER A 137 2.72 -6.60 8.83
N SER A 138 3.95 -6.45 8.36
CA SER A 138 4.43 -7.09 7.13
C SER A 138 5.12 -8.40 7.44
N GLU A 139 4.84 -9.41 6.63
CA GLU A 139 5.60 -10.66 6.60
C GLU A 139 6.18 -10.86 5.21
N LYS A 140 7.42 -11.36 5.14
CA LYS A 140 7.98 -11.79 3.85
C LYS A 140 7.07 -12.86 3.29
N LEU A 141 6.86 -12.82 1.98
CA LEU A 141 6.41 -13.98 1.25
C LEU A 141 7.49 -15.03 1.46
N ASP A 142 7.29 -15.91 2.44
CA ASP A 142 8.03 -17.15 2.49
C ASP A 142 7.79 -17.80 1.13
N ALA A 143 8.86 -17.96 0.36
CA ALA A 143 8.90 -18.75 -0.86
C ALA A 143 8.69 -20.23 -0.47
N GLY A 144 7.53 -20.53 0.10
CA GLY A 144 7.10 -21.81 0.66
C GLY A 144 6.80 -22.84 -0.42
N ARG A 145 7.58 -22.83 -1.50
CA ARG A 145 7.94 -24.04 -2.22
C ARG A 145 9.45 -24.17 -2.09
N LYS A 146 9.85 -25.14 -1.25
CA LYS A 146 11.20 -25.62 -1.01
C LYS A 146 11.88 -26.03 -2.31
N ASP A 147 12.39 -25.05 -3.03
CA ASP A 147 13.59 -25.11 -3.84
C ASP A 147 13.97 -23.65 -4.06
N CYS A 148 15.17 -23.25 -3.64
CA CYS A 148 15.78 -22.07 -4.22
C CYS A 148 16.02 -22.38 -5.70
N ILE A 149 14.96 -22.34 -6.52
CA ILE A 149 15.13 -22.12 -7.94
C ILE A 149 15.64 -20.70 -7.96
N GLN A 150 16.96 -20.57 -7.99
CA GLN A 150 17.61 -19.40 -8.54
C GLN A 150 16.87 -19.14 -9.84
N LEU A 151 15.93 -18.17 -9.85
CA LEU A 151 15.05 -17.98 -11.00
C LEU A 151 16.01 -17.78 -12.17
N LYS A 152 15.97 -18.69 -13.14
CA LYS A 152 17.07 -18.93 -14.09
C LYS A 152 17.49 -17.66 -14.85
N ASP A 153 16.62 -16.65 -14.85
CA ASP A 153 16.79 -15.38 -15.54
C ASP A 153 16.75 -14.14 -14.61
N CYS A 154 16.73 -14.28 -13.28
CA CYS A 154 16.78 -13.12 -12.39
C CYS A 154 18.18 -12.49 -12.39
N PRO A 155 18.32 -11.17 -12.67
CA PRO A 155 19.63 -10.51 -12.65
C PRO A 155 20.32 -10.65 -11.29
N SER A 156 21.65 -10.78 -11.29
CA SER A 156 22.44 -10.89 -10.06
C SER A 156 22.39 -9.67 -9.13
N SER A 157 22.04 -8.49 -9.67
CA SER A 157 21.86 -7.25 -8.89
C SER A 157 20.39 -7.02 -8.48
N CYS A 158 19.52 -7.98 -8.75
CA CYS A 158 18.09 -7.84 -8.58
C CYS A 158 17.51 -8.97 -7.74
N VAL A 159 16.38 -8.68 -7.11
CA VAL A 159 15.50 -9.64 -6.47
C VAL A 159 14.24 -9.76 -7.29
N CYS A 160 13.87 -11.00 -7.63
CA CYS A 160 12.65 -11.32 -8.36
C CYS A 160 11.73 -12.10 -7.45
N PHE A 161 10.48 -11.66 -7.31
CA PHE A 161 9.49 -12.34 -6.48
C PHE A 161 8.11 -12.26 -7.13
N PRO A 162 7.24 -13.24 -6.88
CA PRO A 162 5.88 -13.20 -7.37
C PRO A 162 5.14 -12.05 -6.68
N VAL A 163 4.28 -11.39 -7.43
CA VAL A 163 3.39 -10.32 -6.96
C VAL A 163 2.62 -10.72 -5.70
N SER A 164 2.16 -11.97 -5.66
CA SER A 164 1.37 -12.54 -4.58
C SER A 164 1.60 -14.06 -4.53
N PRO A 165 1.24 -14.75 -3.42
CA PRO A 165 1.41 -16.19 -3.30
C PRO A 165 0.74 -17.02 -4.39
N LYS A 166 -0.29 -16.46 -5.05
CA LYS A 166 -1.11 -17.14 -6.05
C LYS A 166 -0.85 -16.64 -7.47
N SER A 167 -0.05 -15.57 -7.63
CA SER A 167 0.21 -14.98 -8.93
C SER A 167 1.44 -15.60 -9.57
N GLN A 168 1.36 -15.81 -10.89
CA GLN A 168 2.53 -16.10 -11.72
C GLN A 168 3.24 -14.82 -12.18
N ASP A 169 2.65 -13.64 -11.94
CA ASP A 169 3.23 -12.36 -12.30
C ASP A 169 4.44 -12.05 -11.41
N MET A 170 5.54 -11.62 -12.03
CA MET A 170 6.79 -11.34 -11.34
C MET A 170 7.07 -9.85 -11.26
N VAL A 171 7.58 -9.44 -10.10
CA VAL A 171 8.19 -8.12 -9.90
C VAL A 171 9.70 -8.27 -9.82
N VAL A 172 10.40 -7.39 -10.54
CA VAL A 172 11.86 -7.25 -10.48
C VAL A 172 12.20 -5.94 -9.79
N THR A 173 12.99 -6.02 -8.71
CA THR A 173 13.55 -4.87 -7.97
C THR A 173 15.05 -5.02 -7.82
N VAL A 174 15.77 -3.93 -7.55
CA VAL A 174 17.20 -3.99 -7.19
C VAL A 174 17.37 -4.58 -5.79
N GLU A 175 18.39 -5.44 -5.62
CA GLU A 175 18.75 -6.02 -4.33
C GLU A 175 19.29 -4.95 -3.37
N GLU A 176 19.03 -5.10 -2.07
CA GLU A 176 19.50 -4.16 -1.05
C GLU A 176 21.04 -4.05 -1.08
N GLY A 177 21.55 -2.81 -1.15
CA GLY A 177 22.99 -2.54 -1.25
C GLY A 177 23.59 -2.75 -2.64
N LYS A 178 22.77 -3.07 -3.66
CA LYS A 178 23.18 -3.09 -5.07
C LYS A 178 22.64 -1.87 -5.81
N GLU A 179 23.25 -1.60 -6.95
CA GLU A 179 22.88 -0.50 -7.84
C GLU A 179 22.99 -0.97 -9.29
N VAL A 180 22.14 -0.39 -10.15
CA VAL A 180 22.20 -0.64 -11.60
C VAL A 180 22.43 0.65 -12.38
N ILE A 181 23.29 0.57 -13.39
CA ILE A 181 23.63 1.67 -14.31
C ILE A 181 23.01 1.46 -15.70
N TYR A 182 22.41 0.30 -15.95
CA TYR A 182 21.66 -0.05 -17.16
C TYR A 182 20.50 -0.97 -16.80
N ILE A 183 19.48 -1.04 -17.66
CA ILE A 183 18.38 -2.00 -17.51
C ILE A 183 18.93 -3.42 -17.73
N PRO A 184 18.73 -4.35 -16.79
CA PRO A 184 19.17 -5.74 -16.96
C PRO A 184 18.55 -6.39 -18.21
N LYS A 185 19.38 -7.12 -18.98
CA LYS A 185 18.93 -7.79 -20.23
C LYS A 185 18.28 -9.14 -20.00
N THR A 186 18.52 -9.77 -18.86
CA THR A 186 17.97 -11.06 -18.44
C THR A 186 16.96 -10.83 -17.34
N PHE A 187 15.75 -11.37 -17.46
CA PHE A 187 14.68 -11.25 -16.48
C PHE A 187 13.65 -12.35 -16.70
N PRO A 188 12.84 -12.70 -15.69
CA PRO A 188 11.74 -13.65 -15.85
C PRO A 188 10.77 -13.21 -16.97
N THR A 189 10.34 -14.11 -17.85
CA THR A 189 9.47 -13.78 -19.00
C THR A 189 8.05 -13.32 -18.61
N ASN A 190 7.61 -13.72 -17.43
CA ASN A 190 6.38 -13.31 -16.75
C ASN A 190 6.55 -12.03 -15.91
N THR A 191 7.60 -11.23 -16.16
CA THR A 191 7.77 -9.93 -15.50
C THR A 191 6.67 -8.98 -15.94
N THR A 192 5.87 -8.52 -14.98
CA THR A 192 4.80 -7.53 -15.16
C THR A 192 5.16 -6.18 -14.57
N ALA A 193 6.09 -6.13 -13.61
CA ALA A 193 6.67 -4.88 -13.16
C ALA A 193 8.16 -4.91 -12.91
N MET A 194 8.78 -3.79 -13.29
CA MET A 194 10.20 -3.55 -13.07
C MET A 194 10.36 -2.22 -12.32
N LYS A 195 10.98 -2.27 -11.14
CA LYS A 195 11.12 -1.12 -10.24
C LYS A 195 12.60 -0.88 -10.00
N LEU A 196 13.15 0.09 -10.71
CA LEU A 196 14.57 0.44 -10.71
C LEU A 196 14.75 1.90 -10.30
N ASP A 197 13.91 2.39 -9.39
CA ASP A 197 13.99 3.74 -8.84
C ASP A 197 15.29 3.95 -8.07
N MET A 198 15.75 5.21 -7.99
CA MET A 198 16.92 5.62 -7.21
C MET A 198 18.20 4.86 -7.60
N ASN A 199 18.39 4.65 -8.90
CA ASN A 199 19.57 4.00 -9.46
C ASN A 199 20.37 5.00 -10.33
N PHE A 200 21.36 4.49 -11.07
CA PHE A 200 22.26 5.30 -11.87
C PHE A 200 22.10 5.07 -13.38
N ILE A 201 20.91 4.67 -13.82
CA ILE A 201 20.64 4.41 -15.23
C ILE A 201 20.72 5.71 -16.02
N THR A 202 21.48 5.71 -17.11
CA THR A 202 21.73 6.92 -17.91
C THR A 202 21.07 6.92 -19.28
N THR A 203 20.88 5.74 -19.87
CA THR A 203 20.35 5.60 -21.24
C THR A 203 19.38 4.43 -21.33
N LEU A 204 18.29 4.62 -22.08
CA LEU A 204 17.40 3.54 -22.54
C LEU A 204 17.67 3.28 -24.02
N SER A 205 18.41 2.21 -24.31
CA SER A 205 18.78 1.84 -25.68
C SER A 205 17.60 1.26 -26.46
N LYS A 206 17.74 1.18 -27.78
CA LYS A 206 16.76 0.52 -28.65
C LYS A 206 16.48 -0.91 -28.18
N ASN A 207 15.20 -1.29 -28.15
CA ASN A 207 14.73 -2.63 -27.75
C ASN A 207 15.16 -3.04 -26.33
N THR A 208 15.46 -2.11 -25.43
CA THR A 208 15.83 -2.40 -24.04
C THR A 208 14.80 -3.31 -23.35
N PHE A 209 13.51 -3.11 -23.64
CA PHE A 209 12.41 -3.91 -23.08
C PHE A 209 11.89 -4.97 -24.08
N GLY A 210 12.71 -5.35 -25.06
CA GLY A 210 12.29 -6.14 -26.23
C GLY A 210 11.67 -7.51 -25.95
N LYS A 211 11.95 -8.09 -24.77
CA LYS A 211 11.37 -9.37 -24.34
C LYS A 211 10.28 -9.23 -23.26
N MET A 212 9.92 -8.00 -22.88
CA MET A 212 8.96 -7.73 -21.81
C MET A 212 7.57 -7.38 -22.35
N GLU A 213 6.95 -8.30 -23.08
CA GLU A 213 5.62 -8.09 -23.67
C GLU A 213 4.51 -7.94 -22.62
N ASN A 214 4.75 -8.47 -21.42
CA ASN A 214 3.83 -8.43 -20.29
C ASN A 214 4.09 -7.28 -19.32
N LEU A 215 5.09 -6.43 -19.58
CA LEU A 215 5.40 -5.30 -18.69
C LEU A 215 4.24 -4.31 -18.66
N GLN A 216 3.70 -4.11 -17.46
CA GLN A 216 2.58 -3.20 -17.19
C GLN A 216 3.05 -1.96 -16.41
N THR A 217 4.03 -2.14 -15.53
CA THR A 217 4.58 -1.05 -14.72
C THR A 217 6.10 -1.01 -14.83
N LEU A 218 6.64 0.16 -15.15
CA LEU A 218 8.06 0.43 -15.14
C LEU A 218 8.30 1.67 -14.28
N SER A 219 9.16 1.57 -13.28
CA SER A 219 9.52 2.71 -12.43
C SER A 219 11.00 2.99 -12.55
N LEU A 220 11.33 4.19 -13.06
CA LEU A 220 12.70 4.66 -13.29
C LEU A 220 12.98 6.00 -12.59
N ARG A 221 12.21 6.32 -11.54
CA ARG A 221 12.31 7.62 -10.86
C ARG A 221 13.70 7.80 -10.24
N SER A 222 14.19 9.04 -10.21
CA SER A 222 15.47 9.39 -9.58
C SER A 222 16.66 8.61 -10.15
N ASN A 223 16.62 8.30 -11.45
CA ASN A 223 17.79 7.86 -12.22
C ASN A 223 18.49 9.06 -12.89
N ARG A 224 19.54 8.80 -13.68
CA ARG A 224 20.32 9.81 -14.40
C ARG A 224 20.05 9.76 -15.92
N ILE A 225 18.82 9.42 -16.30
CA ILE A 225 18.46 9.17 -17.70
C ILE A 225 18.53 10.48 -18.49
N PHE A 226 19.47 10.57 -19.42
CA PHE A 226 19.62 11.72 -20.32
C PHE A 226 19.36 11.37 -21.79
N LYS A 227 19.26 10.07 -22.13
CA LYS A 227 19.01 9.60 -23.49
C LYS A 227 18.00 8.45 -23.51
N ILE A 228 16.97 8.58 -24.34
CA ILE A 228 16.03 7.49 -24.67
C ILE A 228 16.07 7.31 -26.19
N GLU A 229 16.51 6.15 -26.64
CA GLU A 229 16.61 5.86 -28.08
C GLU A 229 15.24 5.54 -28.68
N LYS A 230 15.07 5.88 -29.97
CA LYS A 230 13.87 5.52 -30.73
C LYS A 230 13.66 4.00 -30.64
N ASN A 231 12.41 3.60 -30.37
CA ASN A 231 12.00 2.20 -30.21
C ASN A 231 12.53 1.52 -28.93
N ALA A 232 12.96 2.27 -27.91
CA ALA A 232 13.29 1.69 -26.59
C ALA A 232 12.12 0.86 -26.01
N PHE A 233 10.88 1.30 -26.21
CA PHE A 233 9.63 0.70 -25.69
C PHE A 233 8.82 -0.10 -26.71
N ASN A 234 9.37 -0.40 -27.89
CA ASN A 234 8.62 -0.93 -29.04
C ASN A 234 7.82 -2.22 -28.77
N TYR A 235 8.22 -2.98 -27.74
CA TYR A 235 7.63 -4.28 -27.39
C TYR A 235 6.81 -4.26 -26.08
N SER A 236 6.87 -3.18 -25.30
CA SER A 236 6.17 -3.06 -24.01
C SER A 236 4.75 -2.52 -24.20
N ARG A 237 3.94 -3.20 -25.03
CA ARG A 237 2.61 -2.71 -25.43
C ARG A 237 1.59 -2.67 -24.29
N LYS A 238 1.82 -3.42 -23.22
CA LYS A 238 0.97 -3.45 -22.03
C LYS A 238 1.37 -2.42 -20.98
N LEU A 239 2.41 -1.61 -21.24
CA LEU A 239 2.90 -0.62 -20.29
C LEU A 239 1.83 0.46 -20.08
N ARG A 240 1.35 0.57 -18.84
CA ARG A 240 0.31 1.53 -18.43
C ARG A 240 0.84 2.58 -17.47
N HIS A 241 1.87 2.22 -16.72
CA HIS A 241 2.47 3.06 -15.68
C HIS A 241 3.97 3.17 -15.92
N LEU A 242 4.44 4.39 -16.17
CA LEU A 242 5.83 4.76 -16.43
C LEU A 242 6.27 5.89 -15.47
#